data_AF-A0A0P1BRJ2-F1
#
_entry.id   AF-A0A0P1BRJ2-F1
#
_cell.length_a   1.000
_cell.length_b   1.000
_cell.length_c   1.000
_cell.angle_alpha   90.00
_cell.angle_beta   90.00
_cell.angle_gamma   90.00
#
_symmetry.space_group_name_H-M   'P 1'
#
loop_
_entity.id
_entity.type
_entity.pdbx_description
1 polymer ?
#
loop_
_entity_poly.entity_id
_entity_poly.type
_entity_poly.pdbx_seq_one_letter_code
_entity_poly.pdbx_strand_id
1 'polypeptide(L)'
;MGKPTIDPSTPGFAGIDPVYLSILGTAACGGLGYLVGPALGNGLWAVVYRAKRKETERMDNEFWKHVVRNRADALGQTMQNRLPDFYAESVTSLSTYRQWLRDQSAFKRKLQHGVEEAQREEQRRAGRSGL
;
A
#
# COMPACT_ATOMS: atom_id res chain seq x y z
N MET A 1 -16.70 51.76 -30.85
CA MET A 1 -16.47 50.50 -30.13
C MET A 1 -17.01 49.36 -31.00
N GLY A 2 -16.16 48.80 -31.86
CA GLY A 2 -16.55 47.79 -32.84
C GLY A 2 -16.84 46.45 -32.15
N LYS A 3 -18.01 45.89 -32.41
CA LYS A 3 -18.47 44.63 -31.82
C LYS A 3 -17.73 43.48 -32.53
N PRO A 4 -17.29 42.42 -31.83
CA PRO A 4 -16.62 41.30 -32.46
C PRO A 4 -17.59 40.62 -33.44
N THR A 5 -17.33 40.78 -34.74
CA THR A 5 -18.04 40.08 -35.81
C THR A 5 -17.39 38.72 -36.00
N ILE A 6 -18.05 37.68 -35.49
CA ILE A 6 -17.76 36.28 -35.75
C ILE A 6 -18.32 35.97 -37.15
N ASP A 7 -17.46 35.73 -38.15
CA ASP A 7 -17.87 35.44 -39.53
C ASP A 7 -17.95 33.90 -39.75
N PRO A 8 -19.15 33.35 -40.07
CA PRO A 8 -19.50 31.92 -40.01
C PRO A 8 -19.14 31.06 -41.25
N SER A 9 -18.33 31.53 -42.20
CA SER A 9 -18.01 30.74 -43.41
C SER A 9 -17.06 29.56 -43.18
N THR A 10 -16.51 29.40 -41.97
CA THR A 10 -15.73 28.22 -41.60
C THR A 10 -16.64 27.28 -40.81
N PRO A 11 -16.99 26.09 -41.32
CA PRO A 11 -17.93 25.20 -40.65
C PRO A 11 -17.32 24.71 -39.33
N GLY A 12 -17.71 25.37 -38.22
CA GLY A 12 -17.61 24.78 -36.90
C GLY A 12 -18.34 23.44 -36.93
N PHE A 13 -17.69 22.38 -36.46
CA PHE A 13 -18.30 21.05 -36.42
C PHE A 13 -19.69 21.14 -35.77
N ALA A 14 -20.73 20.78 -36.53
CA ALA A 14 -22.15 20.80 -36.12
C ALA A 14 -22.73 22.18 -35.71
N GLY A 15 -22.19 23.30 -36.20
CA GLY A 15 -22.73 24.64 -35.90
C GLY A 15 -22.40 25.16 -34.50
N ILE A 16 -21.47 24.50 -33.81
CA ILE A 16 -20.92 24.93 -32.52
C ILE A 16 -19.78 25.93 -32.77
N ASP A 17 -19.77 27.03 -32.02
CA ASP A 17 -18.72 28.05 -32.10
C ASP A 17 -17.33 27.43 -31.81
N PRO A 18 -16.32 27.68 -32.66
CA PRO A 18 -14.95 27.16 -32.53
C PRO A 18 -14.32 27.31 -31.13
N VAL A 19 -14.69 28.34 -30.37
CA VAL A 19 -14.17 28.56 -29.01
C VAL A 19 -14.60 27.43 -28.07
N TYR A 20 -15.88 27.04 -28.13
CA TYR A 20 -16.40 25.95 -27.29
C TYR A 20 -15.85 24.59 -27.71
N LEU A 21 -15.70 24.36 -29.02
CA LEU A 21 -15.07 23.13 -29.54
C LEU A 21 -13.61 23.02 -29.06
N SER A 22 -12.87 24.12 -29.03
CA SER A 22 -11.48 24.13 -28.58
C SER A 22 -11.36 23.85 -27.07
N ILE A 23 -12.26 24.43 -26.27
CA ILE A 23 -12.33 24.16 -24.81
C ILE A 23 -12.68 22.70 -24.56
N LEU A 24 -13.72 22.18 -25.23
CA LEU A 24 -14.17 20.80 -25.10
C LEU A 24 -13.08 19.82 -25.58
N GLY A 25 -12.44 20.10 -26.71
CA GLY A 25 -11.37 19.29 -27.26
C GLY A 25 -10.14 19.26 -26.35
N THR A 26 -9.78 20.40 -25.76
CA THR A 26 -8.67 20.48 -24.79
C THR A 26 -9.00 19.72 -23.51
N ALA A 27 -10.22 19.86 -22.99
CA ALA A 27 -10.68 19.11 -21.82
C ALA A 27 -10.73 17.59 -22.09
N ALA A 28 -11.19 17.19 -23.28
CA ALA A 28 -11.23 15.79 -23.70
C ALA A 28 -9.81 15.22 -23.85
N CYS A 29 -8.90 15.95 -24.49
CA CYS A 29 -7.49 15.55 -24.62
C CYS A 29 -6.81 15.45 -23.24
N GLY A 30 -7.05 16.41 -22.34
CA GLY A 30 -6.56 16.36 -20.97
C GLY A 30 -7.12 15.17 -20.18
N GLY A 31 -8.42 14.90 -20.29
CA GLY A 31 -9.07 13.75 -19.66
C GLY A 31 -8.57 12.41 -20.19
N LEU A 32 -8.42 12.28 -21.51
CA LEU A 32 -7.84 11.09 -22.13
C LEU A 32 -6.37 10.92 -21.76
N GLY A 33 -5.58 11.99 -21.76
CA GLY A 33 -4.19 11.97 -21.31
C GLY A 33 -4.04 11.55 -19.86
N TYR A 34 -4.97 11.97 -18.99
CA TYR A 34 -5.01 11.53 -17.59
C TYR A 34 -5.29 10.03 -17.45
N LEU A 35 -6.19 9.47 -18.26
CA LEU A 35 -6.50 8.03 -18.23
C LEU A 35 -5.40 7.17 -18.86
N VAL A 36 -4.83 7.64 -19.98
CA VAL A 36 -3.82 6.92 -20.76
C VAL A 36 -2.42 7.07 -20.14
N GLY A 37 -2.16 8.16 -19.44
CA GLY A 37 -0.89 8.48 -18.82
C GLY A 37 -0.33 7.36 -17.93
N PRO A 38 -1.10 6.83 -16.95
CA PRO A 38 -0.65 5.73 -16.11
C PRO A 38 -0.33 4.45 -16.89
N ALA A 39 -1.12 4.10 -17.91
CA ALA A 39 -0.88 2.93 -18.74
C ALA A 39 0.42 3.07 -19.57
N LEU A 40 0.63 4.24 -20.17
CA LEU A 40 1.87 4.54 -20.91
C LEU A 40 3.08 4.61 -19.98
N GLY A 41 2.94 5.24 -18.81
CA GLY A 41 4.00 5.34 -17.81
C GLY A 41 4.44 3.97 -17.29
N ASN A 42 3.48 3.10 -16.93
CA ASN A 42 3.78 1.73 -16.50
C ASN A 42 4.41 0.91 -17.63
N GLY A 43 3.93 1.07 -18.87
CA GLY A 43 4.51 0.42 -20.04
C GLY A 43 5.97 0.84 -20.28
N LEU A 44 6.23 2.15 -20.27
CA LEU A 44 7.58 2.69 -20.44
C LEU A 44 8.52 2.23 -19.33
N TRP A 45 8.07 2.28 -18.07
CA TRP A 45 8.85 1.78 -16.94
C TRP A 45 9.18 0.29 -17.09
N ALA A 46 8.20 -0.54 -17.49
CA ALA A 46 8.40 -1.96 -17.68
C ALA A 46 9.46 -2.28 -18.76
N VAL A 47 9.50 -1.49 -19.85
CA VAL A 47 10.48 -1.65 -20.92
C VAL A 47 11.87 -1.16 -20.48
N VAL A 48 11.97 0.06 -19.94
CA VAL A 48 13.23 0.67 -19.51
C VAL A 48 13.92 -0.16 -18.42
N TYR A 49 13.14 -0.66 -17.45
CA TYR A 49 13.67 -1.39 -16.31
C TYR A 49 13.55 -2.91 -16.43
N ARG A 50 13.36 -3.47 -17.64
CA ARG A 50 13.15 -4.92 -17.82
C ARG A 50 14.25 -5.79 -17.20
N ALA A 51 15.49 -5.31 -17.22
CA ALA A 51 16.64 -6.00 -16.65
C ALA A 51 16.58 -6.04 -15.12
N LYS A 52 16.18 -4.92 -14.50
CA LYS A 52 16.05 -4.79 -13.04
C LYS A 52 14.82 -5.49 -12.49
N ARG A 53 13.75 -5.64 -13.29
CA ARG A 53 12.50 -6.30 -12.89
C ARG A 53 12.72 -7.68 -12.26
N LYS A 54 13.54 -8.52 -12.87
CA LYS A 54 13.84 -9.87 -12.35
C LYS A 54 14.62 -9.84 -11.04
N GLU A 55 15.51 -8.87 -10.88
CA GLU A 55 16.30 -8.70 -9.67
C GLU A 55 15.43 -8.19 -8.52
N THR A 56 14.60 -7.17 -8.78
CA THR A 56 13.62 -6.66 -7.81
C THR A 56 12.66 -7.75 -7.36
N GLU A 57 12.10 -8.52 -8.30
CA GLU A 57 11.20 -9.63 -7.96
C GLU A 57 11.90 -10.71 -7.10
N ARG A 58 13.18 -11.03 -7.37
CA ARG A 58 13.96 -11.95 -6.51
C ARG A 58 14.12 -11.39 -5.10
N MET A 59 14.52 -10.12 -4.99
CA MET A 59 14.71 -9.44 -3.70
C MET A 59 13.39 -9.36 -2.92
N ASP A 60 12.28 -9.05 -3.58
CA ASP A 60 10.95 -8.99 -2.96
C ASP A 60 10.51 -10.36 -2.46
N ASN A 61 10.76 -11.42 -3.23
CA ASN A 61 10.49 -12.79 -2.80
C ASN A 61 11.36 -13.21 -1.60
N GLU A 62 12.63 -12.82 -1.58
CA GLU A 62 13.52 -13.06 -0.44
C GLU A 62 13.05 -12.30 0.80
N PHE A 63 12.75 -11.01 0.64
CA PHE A 63 12.17 -10.17 1.69
C PHE A 63 10.89 -10.79 2.25
N TRP A 64 9.97 -11.24 1.40
CA TRP A 64 8.74 -11.90 1.81
C TRP A 64 9.00 -13.16 2.65
N LYS A 65 9.97 -14.00 2.25
CA LYS A 65 10.39 -15.18 3.04
C LYS A 65 10.92 -14.76 4.42
N HIS A 66 11.65 -13.65 4.51
CA HIS A 66 12.12 -13.11 5.78
C HIS A 66 10.97 -12.61 6.67
N VAL A 67 9.99 -11.90 6.10
CA VAL A 67 8.80 -11.42 6.82
C VAL A 67 8.00 -12.59 7.38
N VAL A 68 7.70 -13.60 6.56
CA VAL A 68 6.94 -14.79 6.97
C VAL A 68 7.64 -15.58 8.08
N ARG A 69 8.98 -15.64 8.07
CA ARG A 69 9.76 -16.30 9.12
C ARG A 69 9.76 -15.52 10.44
N ASN A 70 9.85 -14.19 10.37
CA ASN A 70 10.09 -13.34 11.53
C ASN A 70 8.81 -12.82 12.19
N ARG A 71 7.67 -12.83 11.49
CA ARG A 71 6.38 -12.41 12.05
C ARG A 71 6.00 -13.20 13.31
N ALA A 72 5.31 -12.54 14.22
CA ALA A 72 4.66 -13.18 15.37
C ALA A 72 3.32 -13.80 14.96
N ASP A 73 2.93 -14.87 15.65
CA ASP A 73 1.65 -15.53 15.38
C ASP A 73 0.48 -14.66 15.84
N ALA A 74 -0.55 -14.56 15.01
CA ALA A 74 -1.71 -13.70 15.23
C ALA A 74 -2.70 -14.31 16.23
N LEU A 75 -2.51 -15.55 16.66
CA LEU A 75 -3.42 -16.28 17.56
C LEU A 75 -3.29 -15.88 19.04
N GLY A 76 -2.23 -15.16 19.42
CA GLY A 76 -1.99 -14.76 20.81
C GLY A 76 -2.64 -13.44 21.24
N GLN A 77 -3.66 -12.94 20.52
CA GLN A 77 -4.21 -11.62 20.83
C GLN A 77 -5.01 -11.65 22.13
N THR A 78 -4.67 -10.74 23.03
CA THR A 78 -5.56 -10.33 24.12
C THR A 78 -6.16 -8.98 23.74
N MET A 79 -7.38 -8.68 24.22
CA MET A 79 -8.10 -7.42 23.90
C MET A 79 -7.29 -6.15 24.23
N GLN A 80 -6.28 -6.27 25.08
CA GLN A 80 -5.43 -5.19 25.55
C GLN A 80 -4.15 -5.00 24.71
N ASN A 81 -3.81 -5.91 23.80
CA ASN A 81 -2.55 -5.88 23.07
C ASN A 81 -2.80 -5.67 21.56
N ARG A 82 -2.47 -4.48 21.04
CA ARG A 82 -2.59 -4.17 19.61
C ARG A 82 -1.64 -5.05 18.81
N LEU A 83 -2.15 -5.62 17.72
CA LEU A 83 -1.37 -6.51 16.87
C LEU A 83 -0.21 -5.76 16.20
N PRO A 84 1.00 -6.33 16.19
CA PRO A 84 2.09 -5.78 15.40
C PRO A 84 1.80 -5.97 13.90
N ASP A 85 2.30 -5.06 13.07
CA ASP A 85 2.11 -5.09 11.60
C ASP A 85 2.47 -6.46 11.02
N PHE A 86 1.45 -7.24 10.65
CA PHE A 86 1.61 -8.64 10.27
C PHE A 86 2.27 -8.82 8.90
N TYR A 87 2.00 -7.90 7.97
CA TYR A 87 2.46 -7.94 6.58
C TYR A 87 3.67 -7.04 6.31
N ALA A 88 4.21 -6.37 7.32
CA ALA A 88 5.29 -5.39 7.16
C ALA A 88 4.94 -4.24 6.18
N GLU A 89 3.66 -3.85 6.10
CA GLU A 89 3.15 -2.79 5.19
C GLU A 89 3.85 -1.44 5.36
N SER A 90 4.30 -1.14 6.58
CA SER A 90 4.99 0.11 6.93
C SER A 90 6.49 0.11 6.59
N VAL A 91 7.05 -1.02 6.15
CA VAL A 91 8.49 -1.16 5.90
C VAL A 91 8.87 -0.57 4.53
N THR A 92 9.35 0.66 4.56
CA THR A 92 9.85 1.37 3.36
C THR A 92 11.38 1.44 3.29
N SER A 93 12.07 1.10 4.38
CA SER A 93 13.52 1.24 4.50
C SER A 93 14.13 0.17 5.43
N LEU A 94 15.45 0.00 5.35
CA LEU A 94 16.19 -0.92 6.22
C LEU A 94 16.12 -0.54 7.70
N SER A 95 16.04 0.75 8.03
CA SER A 95 15.91 1.19 9.43
C SER A 95 14.53 0.81 9.98
N THR A 96 13.47 1.05 9.20
CA THR A 96 12.10 0.63 9.52
C THR A 96 12.00 -0.89 9.64
N TYR A 97 12.68 -1.65 8.77
CA TYR A 97 12.72 -3.11 8.85
C TYR A 97 13.34 -3.60 10.16
N ARG A 98 14.46 -3.00 10.61
CA ARG A 98 15.10 -3.35 11.88
C ARG A 98 14.22 -3.01 13.08
N GLN A 99 13.50 -1.89 13.01
CA GLN A 99 12.51 -1.53 14.03
C GLN A 99 11.40 -2.58 14.09
N TRP A 100 10.82 -2.92 12.93
CA TRP A 100 9.79 -3.94 12.81
C TRP A 100 10.23 -5.29 13.41
N LEU A 101 11.46 -5.74 13.13
CA LEU A 101 12.01 -6.96 13.74
C LEU A 101 12.07 -6.89 15.27
N ARG A 102 12.44 -5.74 15.82
CA ARG A 102 12.47 -5.53 17.28
C ARG A 102 11.07 -5.56 17.86
N ASP A 103 10.09 -4.95 17.21
CA ASP A 103 8.69 -4.93 17.64
C ASP A 103 8.09 -6.35 17.62
N GLN A 104 8.34 -7.14 16.57
CA GLN A 104 7.95 -8.55 16.49
C GLN A 104 8.60 -9.37 17.60
N SER A 105 9.89 -9.16 17.89
CA SER A 105 10.58 -9.84 18.99
C SER A 105 10.01 -9.49 20.36
N ALA A 106 9.66 -8.22 20.58
CA ALA A 106 9.07 -7.74 21.82
C ALA A 106 7.68 -8.34 22.02
N PHE A 107 6.88 -8.42 20.96
CA PHE A 107 5.58 -9.06 20.99
C PHE A 107 5.67 -10.56 21.31
N LYS A 108 6.60 -11.30 20.67
CA LYS A 108 6.85 -12.72 20.98
C LYS A 108 7.19 -12.95 22.46
N ARG A 109 8.05 -12.10 23.05
CA ARG A 109 8.38 -12.18 24.48
C ARG A 109 7.16 -11.91 25.38
N LYS A 110 6.35 -10.90 25.06
CA LYS A 110 5.12 -10.59 25.82
C LYS A 110 4.13 -11.77 25.80
N LEU A 111 3.98 -12.43 24.65
CA LEU A 111 3.15 -13.62 24.54
C LEU A 111 3.64 -14.77 25.44
N GLN A 112 4.94 -15.04 25.43
CA GLN A 112 5.53 -16.10 26.26
C GLN A 112 5.30 -15.84 27.76
N HIS A 113 5.54 -14.61 28.23
CA HIS A 113 5.30 -14.27 29.64
C HIS A 113 3.83 -14.38 30.03
N GLY A 114 2.90 -13.92 29.18
CA GLY A 114 1.46 -14.04 29.46
C GLY A 114 1.00 -15.49 29.59
N VAL A 115 1.57 -16.41 28.79
CA VAL A 115 1.28 -17.85 28.90
C VAL A 115 1.80 -18.43 30.22
N GLU A 116 3.02 -18.09 30.62
CA GLU A 116 3.58 -18.56 31.91
C GLU A 116 2.78 -18.06 33.11
N GLU A 117 2.32 -16.80 33.08
CA GLU A 117 1.49 -16.22 34.14
C GLU A 117 0.15 -16.95 34.25
N ALA A 118 -0.52 -17.20 33.12
CA ALA A 118 -1.77 -17.96 33.08
C ALA A 118 -1.61 -19.38 33.67
N GLN A 119 -0.53 -20.09 33.30
CA GLN A 119 -0.24 -21.41 33.85
C GLN A 119 0.03 -21.38 35.36
N ARG A 120 0.76 -20.37 35.86
CA ARG A 120 1.02 -20.19 37.29
C ARG A 120 -0.26 -19.92 38.06
N GLU A 121 -1.19 -19.14 37.50
CA GLU A 121 -2.49 -18.89 38.12
C GLU A 121 -3.36 -20.16 38.19
N GLU A 122 -3.39 -20.96 37.13
CA GLU A 122 -4.11 -22.24 37.12
C GLU A 122 -3.54 -23.22 38.16
N GLN A 123 -2.21 -23.34 38.24
CA GLN A 123 -1.56 -24.14 39.27
C GLN A 123 -1.89 -23.66 40.69
N ARG A 124 -1.92 -22.34 40.91
CA ARG A 124 -2.35 -21.75 42.19
C ARG A 124 -3.81 -22.04 42.51
N ARG A 125 -4.72 -21.98 41.52
CA ARG A 125 -6.14 -22.30 41.70
C ARG A 125 -6.36 -23.78 42.02
N ALA A 126 -5.69 -24.68 41.29
CA ALA A 126 -5.75 -26.12 41.52
C ALA A 126 -5.21 -26.51 42.90
N GLY A 127 -4.11 -25.89 43.35
CA GLY A 127 -3.59 -26.10 44.70
C GLY A 127 -4.49 -25.57 45.81
N ARG A 128 -5.38 -24.61 45.51
CA ARG A 128 -6.30 -24.00 46.48
C ARG A 128 -7.64 -24.76 46.61
N SER A 129 -8.01 -25.61 45.65
CA SER A 129 -9.23 -26.43 45.71
C SER A 129 -9.01 -27.84 46.28
N GLY A 130 -7.77 -28.19 46.65
CA GLY A 130 -7.38 -29.47 47.24
C GLY A 130 -7.23 -29.45 48.77
N LEU A 131 -7.67 -28.38 49.43
CA LEU A 131 -7.82 -28.22 50.88
C LEU A 131 -9.30 -28.01 51.19
#